data_AF-A0A6G4WM08-F1
#
_entry.id   AF-A0A6G4WM08-F1
#
_cell.length_a   1.000
_cell.length_b   1.000
_cell.length_c   1.000
_cell.angle_alpha   90.00
_cell.angle_beta   90.00
_cell.angle_gamma   90.00
#
_symmetry.space_group_name_H-M   'P 1'
#
loop_
_entity.id
_entity.type
_entity.pdbx_description
1 polymer ?
#
loop_
_entity_poly.entity_id
_entity_poly.type
_entity_poly.pdbx_seq_one_letter_code
_entity_poly.pdbx_strand_id
1 'polypeptide(L)' 'MSAMAQSIQAKAAEVDAPQELTDGFHLVIDALKRNGVNTIYGVPGIPITDLGRMAQAEGIRVISFRHEQHA' A
#
# COMPACT_ATOMS: atom_id res chain seq x y z
N MET A 1 -6.51 28.44 28.75
CA MET A 1 -5.49 27.36 28.75
C MET A 1 -6.07 25.98 29.12
N SER A 2 -7.35 25.69 28.85
CA SER A 2 -7.98 24.39 29.22
C SER A 2 -8.28 23.50 28.00
N ALA A 3 -8.55 24.09 26.82
CA ALA A 3 -8.83 23.34 25.59
C ALA A 3 -7.63 22.54 25.05
N MET A 4 -6.40 23.06 25.21
CA MET A 4 -5.18 22.35 24.81
C MET A 4 -5.02 21.05 25.62
N ALA A 5 -5.27 21.06 26.93
CA ALA A 5 -5.14 19.88 27.79
C ALA A 5 -6.10 18.74 27.43
N GLN A 6 -7.32 19.06 26.98
CA GLN A 6 -8.28 18.05 26.51
C GLN A 6 -7.87 17.41 25.17
N SER A 7 -7.27 18.18 24.26
CA SER A 7 -6.81 17.65 22.96
C SER A 7 -5.65 16.65 23.08
N ILE A 8 -4.76 16.82 24.07
CA ILE A 8 -3.65 15.90 24.32
C ILE A 8 -4.15 14.57 24.93
N GLN A 9 -5.12 14.65 25.84
CA GLN A 9 -5.70 13.48 26.50
C GLN A 9 -6.50 12.59 25.52
N ALA A 10 -7.24 13.20 24.61
CA ALA A 10 -8.01 12.48 23.59
C ALA A 10 -7.09 11.75 22.60
N LYS A 11 -5.99 12.39 22.18
CA LYS A 11 -5.02 11.78 21.26
C LYS A 11 -4.25 10.62 21.88
N ALA A 12 -3.97 10.67 23.19
CA ALA A 12 -3.29 9.59 23.90
C ALA A 12 -4.11 8.28 23.96
N ALA A 13 -5.45 8.39 24.01
CA ALA A 13 -6.34 7.23 24.06
C ALA A 13 -6.48 6.50 22.70
N GLU A 14 -6.19 7.17 21.58
CA GLU A 14 -6.21 6.55 20.24
C GLU A 14 -4.92 5.76 19.92
N VAL A 15 -3.80 6.05 20.60
CA VAL A 15 -2.50 5.42 20.33
C VAL A 15 -2.46 3.94 20.77
N ASP A 16 -3.33 3.56 21.72
CA ASP A 16 -3.35 2.23 22.34
C ASP A 16 -4.40 1.28 21.70
N ALA A 17 -5.09 1.73 20.65
CA ALA A 17 -5.90 0.84 19.83
C ALA A 17 -4.97 -0.10 19.03
N PRO A 18 -5.24 -1.42 19.00
CA PRO A 18 -4.43 -2.34 18.21
C PRO A 18 -4.47 -1.92 16.74
N GLN A 19 -3.36 -1.39 16.25
CA GLN A 19 -3.20 -1.06 14.84
C GLN A 19 -3.13 -2.38 14.07
N GLU A 20 -3.96 -2.54 13.04
CA GLU A 20 -3.81 -3.64 12.10
C GLU A 20 -2.45 -3.50 11.41
N LEU A 21 -1.52 -4.39 11.76
CA LEU A 21 -0.20 -4.44 11.16
C LEU A 21 -0.34 -4.94 9.72
N THR A 22 -0.02 -4.08 8.77
CA THR A 22 0.02 -4.40 7.33
C THR A 22 1.46 -4.37 6.84
N ASP A 23 1.75 -5.08 5.75
CA ASP A 23 3.08 -5.08 5.12
C ASP A 23 3.21 -4.01 4.01
N GLY A 24 4.44 -3.82 3.53
CA GLY A 24 4.74 -2.81 2.52
C GLY A 24 4.10 -3.06 1.16
N PHE A 25 3.85 -4.31 0.77
CA PHE A 25 3.23 -4.61 -0.52
C PHE A 25 1.74 -4.27 -0.50
N HIS A 26 1.03 -4.66 0.56
CA HIS A 26 -0.37 -4.27 0.75
C HIS A 26 -0.52 -2.76 0.82
N LEU A 27 0.38 -2.07 1.54
CA LEU A 27 0.38 -0.60 1.60
C LEU A 27 0.51 0.04 0.21
N VAL A 28 1.44 -0.45 -0.63
CA VAL A 28 1.63 0.06 -1.99
C VAL A 28 0.41 -0.25 -2.86
N ILE A 29 -0.13 -1.48 -2.82
CA ILE A 29 -1.29 -1.87 -3.63
C ILE A 29 -2.51 -1.02 -3.27
N ASP A 30 -2.77 -0.81 -1.99
CA ASP A 30 -3.86 0.06 -1.53
C ASP A 30 -3.67 1.50 -1.99
N ALA A 31 -2.45 2.02 -1.91
CA ALA A 31 -2.13 3.35 -2.43
C ALA A 31 -2.40 3.44 -3.94
N LEU A 32 -1.98 2.45 -4.73
CA LEU A 32 -2.24 2.39 -6.17
C LEU A 32 -3.74 2.39 -6.48
N LYS A 33 -4.52 1.54 -5.79
CA LYS A 33 -5.99 1.47 -5.94
C LYS A 33 -6.66 2.79 -5.60
N ARG A 34 -6.26 3.42 -4.49
CA ARG A 34 -6.79 4.74 -4.05
C ARG A 34 -6.50 5.86 -5.04
N ASN A 35 -5.42 5.73 -5.82
CA ASN A 35 -5.07 6.68 -6.89
C ASN A 35 -5.64 6.29 -8.27
N GLY A 36 -6.50 5.27 -8.35
CA GLY A 36 -7.12 4.85 -9.62
C GLY A 36 -6.17 4.11 -10.57
N VAL A 37 -5.00 3.68 -10.10
CA VAL A 37 -4.07 2.88 -10.90
C VAL A 37 -4.63 1.46 -11.01
N ASN A 38 -4.90 1.06 -12.24
CA ASN A 38 -5.55 -0.21 -12.57
C ASN A 38 -4.65 -1.16 -13.36
N THR A 39 -3.51 -0.68 -13.86
CA THR A 39 -2.57 -1.48 -14.66
C THR A 39 -1.13 -1.22 -14.24
N ILE A 40 -0.35 -2.28 -14.03
CA ILE A 40 1.10 -2.26 -13.80
C ILE A 40 1.80 -2.90 -15.00
N TYR A 41 2.83 -2.22 -15.51
CA TYR A 41 3.71 -2.70 -16.56
C TYR A 41 5.10 -2.93 -15.95
N GLY A 42 5.74 -4.07 -16.22
CA GLY A 42 7.07 -4.34 -15.67
C GLY A 42 7.70 -5.65 -16.11
N VAL A 43 8.90 -5.93 -15.61
CA VAL A 43 9.56 -7.24 -15.76
C VAL A 43 9.56 -7.92 -14.40
N PRO A 44 8.82 -9.03 -14.22
CA PRO A 44 8.80 -9.75 -12.95
C PRO A 44 10.17 -10.33 -12.62
N GLY A 45 10.62 -10.12 -11.37
CA GLY A 45 11.85 -10.69 -10.84
C GLY A 45 11.91 -10.55 -9.32
N ILE A 46 12.63 -11.46 -8.66
CA ILE A 46 12.94 -11.30 -7.22
C ILE A 46 13.69 -9.97 -7.07
N PRO A 47 13.27 -9.07 -6.15
CA PRO A 47 12.40 -9.30 -5.00
C PRO A 47 10.93 -8.85 -5.16
N ILE A 48 10.50 -8.38 -6.34
CA ILE A 48 9.18 -7.75 -6.54
C ILE A 48 8.13 -8.67 -7.18
N THR A 49 8.48 -9.93 -7.45
CA THR A 49 7.55 -10.93 -8.00
C THR A 49 6.26 -11.03 -7.19
N ASP A 50 6.35 -10.99 -5.86
CA ASP A 50 5.18 -11.09 -4.97
C ASP A 50 4.27 -9.86 -5.04
N LEU A 51 4.83 -8.66 -5.21
CA LEU A 51 4.03 -7.45 -5.41
C LEU A 51 3.13 -7.60 -6.65
N GLY A 52 3.69 -8.06 -7.77
CA GLY A 52 2.91 -8.28 -8.99
C GLY A 52 1.81 -9.33 -8.80
N ARG A 53 2.12 -10.44 -8.13
CA ARG A 53 1.15 -11.50 -7.83
C ARG A 53 0.03 -11.02 -6.91
N MET A 54 0.35 -10.27 -5.86
CA MET A 54 -0.63 -9.70 -4.93
C MET A 54 -1.48 -8.63 -5.61
N ALA A 55 -0.88 -7.76 -6.42
CA ALA A 55 -1.61 -6.75 -7.19
C ALA A 55 -2.62 -7.39 -8.16
N GLN A 56 -2.26 -8.49 -8.83
CA GLN A 56 -3.19 -9.26 -9.65
C GLN A 56 -4.35 -9.83 -8.83
N ALA A 57 -4.07 -10.40 -7.66
CA ALA A 57 -5.11 -10.93 -6.76
C ALA A 57 -6.08 -9.84 -6.28
N GLU A 58 -5.58 -8.61 -6.11
CA GLU A 58 -6.34 -7.42 -5.74
C GLU A 58 -7.05 -6.72 -6.92
N GLY A 59 -7.00 -7.31 -8.11
CA GLY A 59 -7.72 -6.84 -9.30
C GLY A 59 -6.98 -5.82 -10.17
N ILE A 60 -5.70 -5.55 -9.89
CA ILE A 60 -4.85 -4.72 -10.76
C ILE A 60 -4.36 -5.59 -11.93
N ARG A 61 -4.52 -5.10 -13.16
CA ARG A 61 -3.97 -5.76 -14.35
C ARG A 61 -2.45 -5.67 -14.32
N VAL A 62 -1.74 -6.80 -14.38
CA VAL A 62 -0.27 -6.80 -14.46
C VAL A 62 0.17 -7.36 -15.81
N ILE A 63 0.97 -6.58 -16.54
CA ILE A 63 1.48 -6.89 -17.88
C ILE A 63 2.99 -7.00 -17.80
N SER A 64 3.50 -8.20 -18.11
CA SER A 64 4.91 -8.53 -18.00
C SER A 64 5.63 -8.44 -19.34
N PHE A 65 6.84 -7.87 -19.35
CA PHE A 65 7.71 -7.76 -20.52
C PHE A 65 8.97 -8.60 -20.36
N ARG A 66 9.74 -8.70 -21.45
CA ARG A 66 11.07 -9.34 -21.44
C ARG A 66 12.20 -8.35 -21.11
N HIS A 67 11.94 -7.05 -21.25
CA HIS A 67 12.90 -5.99 -20.97
C HIS A 67 12.15 -4.75 -20.45
N GLU A 68 12.69 -4.14 -19.40
CA GLU A 68 12.13 -2.99 -18.68
C GLU A 68 11.97 -1.77 -19.57
N GLN A 69 12.76 -1.62 -20.64
CA GLN A 69 12.62 -0.51 -21.59
C GLN A 69 11.30 -0.54 -22.36
N HIS A 70 10.63 -1.69 -22.42
CA HIS A 70 9.36 -1.86 -23.13
C HIS A 70 8.15 -1.73 -22.21
N ALA A 71 8.39 -1.62 -20.89
CA ALA A 71 7.35 -1.54 -19.86
C ALA A 71 6.82 -0.11 -19.69
#